data_AF-A0A842VW14-F1
#
_entry.id   AF-A0A842VW14-F1
#
_cell.length_a   1.000
_cell.length_b   1.000
_cell.length_c   1.000
_cell.angle_alpha   90.00
_cell.angle_beta   90.00
_cell.angle_gamma   90.00
#
_symmetry.space_group_name_H-M   'P 1'
#
loop_
_entity.id
_entity.type
_entity.pdbx_description
1 polymer ?
#
loop_
_entity_poly.entity_id
_entity_poly.type
_entity_poly.pdbx_seq_one_letter_code
_entity_poly.pdbx_strand_id
1 'polypeptide(L)'
;MEQLHLREPISGLLIFPGGFNKLPKKIFYCDVCNEYTLNSDKCPHCNGDVRTPHPPKFSPIDKYQKYRISLFKEKNPKTSNNYN
;
A
#
# COMPACT_ATOMS: atom_id res chain seq x y z
N MET A 1 -4.34 -56.19 3.69
CA MET A 1 -3.11 -55.63 3.10
C MET A 1 -3.48 -55.09 1.74
N GLU A 2 -4.05 -53.90 1.79
CA GLU A 2 -4.65 -53.12 0.72
C GLU A 2 -3.52 -52.50 -0.11
N GLN A 3 -3.39 -52.88 -1.38
CA GLN A 3 -2.47 -52.23 -2.31
C GLN A 3 -3.26 -51.24 -3.17
N LEU A 4 -3.17 -49.97 -2.80
CA LEU A 4 -3.64 -48.82 -3.57
C LEU A 4 -2.81 -48.66 -4.85
N HIS A 5 -3.46 -48.73 -6.00
CA HIS A 5 -3.01 -48.06 -7.22
C HIS A 5 -4.22 -47.38 -7.88
N LEU A 6 -4.57 -46.19 -7.39
CA LEU A 6 -5.42 -45.24 -8.12
C LEU A 6 -4.55 -44.42 -9.08
N ARG A 7 -4.83 -44.50 -10.37
CA ARG A 7 -4.50 -43.48 -11.37
C ARG A 7 -5.74 -43.24 -12.23
N GLU A 8 -6.47 -42.18 -11.92
CA GLU A 8 -7.53 -41.61 -12.76
C GLU A 8 -6.90 -40.88 -13.96
N PRO A 9 -7.25 -41.17 -15.22
CA PRO A 9 -6.77 -40.41 -16.36
C PRO A 9 -7.61 -39.14 -16.59
N ILE A 10 -6.89 -38.03 -16.54
CA ILE A 10 -7.30 -36.65 -16.78
C ILE A 10 -7.83 -36.49 -18.22
N SER A 11 -9.08 -36.05 -18.41
CA SER A 11 -9.41 -35.21 -19.57
C SER A 11 -10.75 -34.50 -19.42
N GLY A 12 -10.75 -33.18 -19.64
CA GLY A 12 -11.94 -32.50 -20.15
C GLY A 12 -12.46 -31.32 -19.33
N LEU A 13 -11.88 -30.14 -19.62
CA LEU A 13 -12.53 -28.82 -19.60
C LEU A 13 -12.67 -28.10 -18.24
N LEU A 14 -11.69 -27.23 -17.92
CA LEU A 14 -11.94 -26.02 -17.14
C LEU A 14 -11.48 -24.81 -17.94
N ILE A 15 -12.46 -24.13 -18.54
CA ILE A 15 -12.38 -22.74 -19.00
C ILE A 15 -12.09 -21.91 -17.75
N PHE A 16 -10.95 -21.24 -17.65
CA PHE A 16 -10.71 -20.23 -16.62
C PHE A 16 -11.06 -18.85 -17.19
N PRO A 17 -12.25 -18.29 -16.92
CA PRO A 17 -12.55 -16.91 -17.24
C PRO A 17 -11.89 -16.02 -16.17
N GLY A 18 -10.69 -15.52 -16.46
CA GLY A 18 -9.93 -14.73 -15.49
C GLY A 18 -9.07 -13.67 -16.15
N GLY A 19 -9.70 -12.62 -16.68
CA GLY A 19 -9.00 -11.41 -17.07
C GLY A 19 -8.29 -10.81 -15.86
N PHE A 20 -6.96 -10.77 -15.89
CA PHE A 20 -6.15 -10.13 -14.86
C PHE A 20 -6.37 -8.61 -14.92
N ASN A 21 -7.16 -8.08 -13.98
CA ASN A 21 -7.19 -6.65 -13.71
C ASN A 21 -5.80 -6.22 -13.23
N LYS A 22 -4.99 -5.64 -14.13
CA LYS A 22 -3.66 -5.14 -13.80
C LYS A 22 -3.81 -3.86 -12.97
N LEU A 23 -3.91 -4.03 -11.64
CA LEU A 23 -3.84 -2.94 -10.69
C LEU A 23 -2.48 -2.20 -10.84
N PRO A 24 -2.45 -0.87 -10.71
CA PRO A 24 -1.20 -0.12 -10.78
C PRO A 24 -0.25 -0.59 -9.67
N LYS A 25 1.01 -0.86 -10.01
CA LYS A 25 2.03 -1.30 -9.06
C LYS A 25 2.30 -0.18 -8.06
N LYS A 26 1.76 -0.33 -6.85
CA LYS A 26 1.92 0.60 -5.73
C LYS A 26 3.03 0.07 -4.82
N ILE A 27 4.09 0.84 -4.66
CA ILE A 27 5.13 0.57 -3.66
C ILE A 27 4.72 1.19 -2.32
N PHE A 28 5.15 0.54 -1.25
CA PHE A 28 4.93 1.03 0.10
C PHE A 28 6.25 1.04 0.90
N TYR A 29 6.23 1.73 2.04
CA TYR A 29 7.37 1.92 2.92
C TYR A 29 6.98 1.60 4.36
N CYS A 30 7.82 0.84 5.04
CA CYS A 30 7.65 0.52 6.45
C CYS A 30 8.41 1.53 7.32
N ASP A 31 7.73 2.18 8.27
CA ASP A 31 8.36 3.15 9.16
C ASP A 31 9.17 2.50 10.30
N VAL A 32 9.01 1.19 10.53
CA VAL A 32 9.73 0.42 11.56
C VAL A 32 11.05 -0.15 11.04
N CYS A 33 11.00 -0.80 9.87
CA CYS A 33 12.17 -1.43 9.23
C CYS A 33 12.91 -0.49 8.27
N ASN A 34 12.30 0.63 7.89
CA ASN A 34 12.81 1.55 6.87
C ASN A 34 13.00 0.93 5.46
N GLU A 35 12.29 -0.17 5.18
CA GLU A 35 12.37 -0.93 3.93
C GLU A 35 11.15 -0.69 3.03
N TYR A 36 11.36 -0.83 1.73
CA TYR A 36 10.29 -0.79 0.74
C TYR A 36 9.67 -2.17 0.51
N THR A 37 8.35 -2.20 0.35
CA THR A 37 7.58 -3.43 0.11
C THR A 37 6.55 -3.24 -1.00
N LEU A 38 6.15 -4.35 -1.63
CA LEU A 38 5.03 -4.41 -2.56
C LEU A 38 3.73 -4.86 -1.88
N ASN A 39 3.82 -5.37 -0.65
CA ASN A 39 2.65 -5.80 0.11
C ASN A 39 1.90 -4.58 0.65
N SER A 40 0.58 -4.57 0.48
CA SER A 40 -0.28 -3.48 0.96
C SER A 40 -0.55 -3.54 2.46
N ASP A 41 -0.56 -4.74 3.03
CA ASP A 41 -1.18 -4.96 4.34
C ASP A 41 -0.15 -4.85 5.46
N LYS A 42 0.98 -5.57 5.33
CA LYS A 42 2.01 -5.65 6.37
C LYS A 42 3.41 -5.82 5.79
N CYS A 43 4.40 -5.33 6.52
CA CYS A 43 5.81 -5.56 6.20
C CYS A 43 6.18 -7.04 6.45
N PRO A 44 6.81 -7.75 5.49
CA PRO A 44 7.20 -9.15 5.68
C PRO A 44 8.33 -9.35 6.72
N HIS A 45 9.09 -8.30 7.04
CA HIS A 45 10.23 -8.38 7.94
C HIS A 45 9.89 -8.08 9.41
N CYS A 46 9.12 -7.03 9.67
CA CYS A 46 8.76 -6.59 11.04
C CYS A 46 7.27 -6.66 11.36
N ASN A 47 6.41 -7.08 10.42
CA ASN A 47 4.94 -7.08 10.56
C ASN A 47 4.33 -5.71 10.93
N GLY A 48 5.13 -4.63 10.84
CA GLY A 48 4.71 -3.27 11.15
C GLY A 48 3.84 -2.66 10.06
N ASP A 49 3.26 -1.50 10.40
CA ASP A 49 2.42 -0.74 9.50
C ASP A 49 3.22 -0.16 8.34
N VAL A 50 2.55 -0.10 7.21
CA VAL A 50 3.14 0.21 5.91
C VAL A 50 2.37 1.38 5.31
N ARG A 51 3.08 2.41 4.85
CA ARG A 51 2.48 3.61 4.27
C ARG A 51 2.91 3.83 2.82
N THR A 52 2.18 4.69 2.12
CA THR A 52 2.60 5.10 0.77
C THR A 52 3.75 6.12 0.89
N PRO A 53 4.93 5.87 0.29
CA PRO A 53 6.08 6.77 0.41
C PRO A 53 5.93 8.01 -0.48
N HIS A 54 5.20 7.89 -1.59
CA HIS A 54 5.03 8.99 -2.52
C HIS A 54 4.27 10.14 -1.86
N PRO A 55 4.75 11.39 -2.02
CA PRO A 55 4.05 12.55 -1.51
C PRO A 55 2.70 12.75 -2.22
N PRO A 56 1.76 13.47 -1.60
CA PRO A 56 0.53 13.86 -2.26
C PRO A 56 0.82 14.72 -3.50
N LYS A 57 -0.03 14.62 -4.52
CA LYS A 57 0.11 15.40 -5.76
C LYS A 57 -0.02 16.90 -5.46
N PHE A 58 0.87 17.70 -6.02
CA PHE A 58 0.81 19.16 -5.94
C PHE A 58 -0.22 19.73 -6.93
N SER A 59 -0.93 20.78 -6.52
CA SER A 59 -1.86 21.53 -7.36
C SER A 59 -1.58 23.03 -7.23
N PRO A 60 -1.46 23.79 -8.34
CA PRO A 60 -1.19 25.23 -8.27
C PRO A 60 -2.26 26.06 -7.55
N ILE A 61 -3.54 25.67 -7.62
CA ILE A 61 -4.67 26.44 -7.09
C ILE A 61 -5.02 26.04 -5.64
N ASP A 62 -4.56 24.87 -5.18
CA ASP A 62 -4.76 24.28 -3.84
C ASP A 62 -5.93 24.86 -3.00
N LYS A 63 -7.16 24.44 -3.34
CA LYS A 63 -8.40 24.88 -2.66
C LYS A 63 -8.38 24.69 -1.14
N TYR A 64 -7.59 23.74 -0.63
CA TYR A 64 -7.59 23.35 0.79
C TYR A 64 -6.37 23.86 1.58
N GLN A 65 -5.55 24.74 0.99
CA GLN A 65 -4.35 25.28 1.64
C GLN A 65 -4.63 25.88 3.02
N LYS A 66 -5.67 26.73 3.14
CA LYS A 66 -6.03 27.42 4.40
C LYS A 66 -6.32 26.42 5.54
N TYR A 67 -7.08 25.37 5.24
CA TYR A 67 -7.44 24.34 6.22
C TYR A 67 -6.22 23.50 6.60
N ARG A 68 -5.41 23.08 5.61
CA ARG A 68 -4.19 22.29 5.86
C ARG A 68 -3.19 23.02 6.75
N ILE A 69 -3.00 24.33 6.53
CA ILE A 69 -2.11 25.16 7.35
C ILE A 69 -2.65 25.30 8.78
N SER A 70 -3.95 25.56 8.94
CA SER A 70 -4.56 25.72 10.26
C SER A 70 -4.44 24.44 11.10
N LEU A 71 -4.77 23.29 10.51
CA LEU A 71 -4.59 21.97 11.14
C LEU A 71 -3.12 21.67 11.50
N PHE A 72 -2.18 22.09 10.65
CA PHE A 72 -0.76 21.91 10.94
C PHE A 72 -0.32 22.74 12.15
N LYS A 73 -0.79 23.99 12.26
CA LYS A 73 -0.51 24.88 13.40
C LYS A 73 -1.11 24.35 14.70
N GLU A 74 -2.34 23.85 14.67
CA GLU A 74 -2.99 23.24 15.83
C GLU A 74 -2.22 22.02 16.34
N LYS A 75 -1.74 21.17 15.43
CA LYS A 75 -0.91 20.01 15.78
C LYS A 75 0.49 20.39 16.28
N ASN A 76 1.03 21.51 15.83
CA ASN A 76 2.39 21.96 16.12
C ASN A 76 2.39 23.42 16.62
N PRO A 77 1.98 23.68 17.88
CA PRO A 77 1.81 25.04 18.39
C PRO A 77 3.11 25.85 18.57
N LYS A 78 4.28 25.22 18.41
CA LYS A 78 5.60 25.84 18.65
C LYS A 78 6.20 26.54 17.43
N THR A 79 5.57 26.42 16.26
CA THR A 79 6.17 26.82 14.97
C THR A 79 5.84 28.25 14.52
N SER A 80 5.30 29.11 15.39
CA SER A 80 4.70 30.40 14.98
C SER A 80 5.64 31.59 14.82
N ASN A 81 6.93 31.50 15.19
CA ASN A 81 7.77 32.69 15.36
C ASN A 81 9.05 32.65 14.52
N ASN A 82 9.00 32.53 13.19
CA ASN A 82 10.13 32.89 12.32
C ASN A 82 9.74 32.91 10.84
N TYR A 83 9.20 34.03 10.38
CA TYR A 83 9.38 34.54 9.02
C TYR A 83 9.19 36.07 9.10
N ASN A 84 10.31 36.79 9.16
CA ASN A 84 10.35 38.23 8.92
C ASN A 84 10.21 38.49 7.42
#